data_AF-A0AAQ4DH46-F1
#
_entry.id   AF-A0AAQ4DH46-F1
#
_cell.length_a   1.000
_cell.length_b   1.000
_cell.length_c   1.000
_cell.angle_alpha   90.00
_cell.angle_beta   90.00
_cell.angle_gamma   90.00
#
_symmetry.space_group_name_H-M   'P 1'
#
loop_
_entity.id
_entity.type
_entity.pdbx_description
1 polymer ?
#
loop_
_entity_poly.entity_id
_entity_poly.type
_entity_poly.pdbx_seq_one_letter_code
_entity_poly.pdbx_strand_id
1 'polypeptide(L)'
;MPEHRNLSVWRATHVLIYVCSIGTSLGALLSYRNMNSSLETTMGKCMLYTHPWVELNVKTGNCRIDLARTEWGGDGLCNFVLFALLASFVYGIISVWFFIMCAPSRSVPEDDSIVHVWKIVPPATALSTLLALLTFIMAWLVTSGVNTFFHELEARVQRNCTTRAGGPAAWENDSVATLYNERLTTQDDNFNVAFNDSKKSLDGPKTLKKLQEKVQEQTAPNNTIFYLFTNTNTSAAVVTFDPQGNSHHFARNAMSLIFGSIRQWGFDRSDKKYMKQTFARCHGN
;
A
#
# COMPACT_ATOMS: atom_id res chain seq x y z
N MET A 1 15.11 40.68 -10.73
CA MET A 1 13.95 39.91 -11.21
C MET A 1 13.95 38.38 -10.98
N PRO A 2 15.01 37.66 -10.50
CA PRO A 2 14.88 36.23 -10.19
C PRO A 2 14.13 35.93 -8.87
N GLU A 3 14.03 36.89 -7.96
CA GLU A 3 13.43 36.73 -6.62
C GLU A 3 11.91 36.46 -6.65
N HIS A 4 11.16 37.18 -7.49
CA HIS A 4 9.71 37.02 -7.61
C HIS A 4 9.27 35.65 -8.15
N ARG A 5 10.04 35.10 -9.09
CA ARG A 5 9.75 33.78 -9.66
C ARG A 5 9.90 32.69 -8.59
N ASN A 6 10.89 32.83 -7.71
CA ASN A 6 11.15 31.86 -6.64
C ASN A 6 10.05 31.88 -5.57
N LEU A 7 9.51 33.06 -5.24
CA LEU A 7 8.41 33.20 -4.28
C LEU A 7 7.10 32.56 -4.78
N SER A 8 6.75 32.77 -6.05
CA SER A 8 5.54 32.18 -6.64
C SER A 8 5.62 30.64 -6.69
N VAL A 9 6.77 30.09 -7.12
CA VAL A 9 7.01 28.65 -7.14
C VAL A 9 6.95 28.08 -5.72
N TRP A 10 7.60 28.71 -4.75
CA TRP A 10 7.61 28.27 -3.35
C TRP A 10 6.19 28.19 -2.78
N ARG A 11 5.33 29.18 -3.04
CA ARG A 11 3.93 29.17 -2.61
C ARG A 11 3.14 28.05 -3.26
N ALA A 12 3.26 27.89 -4.58
CA ALA A 12 2.59 26.84 -5.33
C ALA A 12 2.99 25.44 -4.80
N THR A 13 4.26 25.25 -4.47
CA THR A 13 4.76 24.01 -3.86
C THR A 13 4.12 23.76 -2.49
N HIS A 14 4.03 24.76 -1.61
CA HIS A 14 3.40 24.59 -0.29
C HIS A 14 1.91 24.24 -0.41
N VAL A 15 1.17 24.96 -1.25
CA VAL A 15 -0.26 24.67 -1.49
C VAL A 15 -0.43 23.24 -2.00
N LEU A 16 0.40 22.80 -2.94
CA LEU A 16 0.34 21.43 -3.46
C LEU A 16 0.63 20.39 -2.37
N ILE A 17 1.65 20.61 -1.53
CA ILE A 17 1.97 19.73 -0.40
C ILE A 17 0.79 19.61 0.56
N TYR A 18 0.16 20.73 0.93
CA TYR A 18 -0.99 20.70 1.85
C TYR A 18 -2.22 20.03 1.22
N VAL A 19 -2.50 20.27 -0.06
CA VAL A 19 -3.58 19.57 -0.78
C VAL A 19 -3.34 18.06 -0.83
N CYS A 20 -2.11 17.63 -1.11
CA CYS A 20 -1.73 16.23 -1.01
C CYS A 20 -1.93 15.68 0.41
N SER A 21 -1.53 16.43 1.45
CA SER A 21 -1.72 16.06 2.85
C SER A 21 -3.20 15.90 3.23
N ILE A 22 -4.07 16.78 2.74
CA ILE A 22 -5.53 16.68 2.92
C ILE A 22 -6.04 15.40 2.26
N GLY A 23 -5.66 15.15 1.01
CA GLY A 23 -6.07 13.98 0.25
C GLY A 23 -5.61 12.67 0.90
N THR A 24 -4.35 12.59 1.34
CA THR A 24 -3.83 11.40 2.03
C THR A 24 -4.47 11.20 3.40
N SER A 25 -4.72 12.27 4.16
CA SER A 25 -5.39 12.17 5.48
C SER A 25 -6.84 11.69 5.32
N LEU A 26 -7.57 12.20 4.34
CA LEU A 26 -8.93 11.74 4.03
C LEU A 26 -8.94 10.29 3.55
N GLY A 27 -8.02 9.92 2.66
CA GLY A 27 -7.86 8.54 2.19
C GLY A 27 -7.57 7.58 3.35
N ALA A 28 -6.62 7.92 4.22
CA ALA A 28 -6.28 7.13 5.40
C ALA A 28 -7.47 7.00 6.37
N LEU A 29 -8.24 8.07 6.59
CA LEU A 29 -9.44 8.04 7.43
C LEU A 29 -10.52 7.11 6.85
N LEU A 30 -10.75 7.18 5.54
CA LEU A 30 -11.71 6.32 4.85
C LEU A 30 -11.26 4.86 4.88
N SER A 31 -9.99 4.58 4.58
CA SER A 31 -9.42 3.23 4.65
C SER A 31 -9.51 2.65 6.06
N TYR A 32 -9.15 3.44 7.07
CA TYR A 32 -9.25 3.02 8.47
C TYR A 32 -10.69 2.71 8.88
N ARG A 33 -11.63 3.58 8.50
CA ARG A 33 -13.06 3.37 8.78
C ARG A 33 -13.62 2.15 8.03
N ASN A 34 -13.22 1.95 6.79
CA ASN A 34 -13.64 0.80 5.99
C ASN A 34 -13.15 -0.51 6.63
N MET A 35 -11.87 -0.56 7.01
CA MET A 35 -11.29 -1.70 7.72
C MET A 35 -12.02 -1.99 9.03
N ASN A 36 -12.33 -0.95 9.82
CA ASN A 36 -13.06 -1.11 11.07
C ASN A 36 -14.50 -1.64 10.85
N SER A 37 -15.15 -1.19 9.76
CA SER A 37 -16.47 -1.67 9.35
C SER A 37 -16.44 -3.12 8.87
N SER A 38 -15.39 -3.55 8.16
CA SER A 38 -15.25 -4.92 7.67
C SER A 38 -15.18 -5.96 8.79
N LEU A 39 -14.68 -5.58 9.97
CA LEU A 39 -14.63 -6.45 11.14
C LEU A 39 -15.93 -6.49 11.95
N GLU A 40 -17.02 -5.87 11.46
CA GLU A 40 -18.30 -5.70 12.17
C GLU A 40 -18.14 -5.16 13.60
N THR A 41 -17.02 -4.50 13.86
CA THR A 41 -16.78 -3.94 15.18
C THR A 41 -17.74 -2.78 15.36
N THR A 42 -18.55 -2.85 16.41
CA THR A 42 -19.20 -1.64 16.91
C THR A 42 -18.11 -0.60 17.14
N MET A 43 -18.36 0.64 16.71
CA MET A 43 -17.41 1.76 16.54
C MET A 43 -16.51 2.10 17.76
N GLY A 44 -16.63 1.39 18.88
CA GLY A 44 -15.84 1.57 20.09
C GLY A 44 -14.73 0.54 20.33
N LYS A 45 -14.35 -0.30 19.36
CA LYS A 45 -13.22 -1.24 19.52
C LYS A 45 -12.04 -0.86 18.64
N CYS A 46 -10.84 -0.89 19.23
CA CYS A 46 -9.60 -0.51 18.56
C CYS A 46 -8.92 -1.73 17.94
N MET A 47 -8.87 -1.82 16.61
CA MET A 47 -8.23 -2.94 15.90
C MET A 47 -6.70 -2.97 16.06
N LEU A 48 -6.06 -1.82 16.30
CA LEU A 48 -4.60 -1.74 16.39
C LEU A 48 -4.08 -2.54 17.59
N TYR A 49 -3.10 -3.41 17.36
CA TYR A 49 -2.55 -4.32 18.39
C TYR A 49 -3.61 -5.24 19.02
N THR A 50 -4.66 -5.58 18.26
CA THR A 50 -5.67 -6.55 18.70
C THR A 50 -5.13 -7.97 18.63
N HIS A 51 -5.48 -8.79 19.63
CA HIS A 51 -5.24 -10.23 19.62
C HIS A 51 -6.55 -10.96 19.28
N PRO A 52 -6.82 -11.25 17.98
CA PRO A 52 -8.09 -11.82 17.54
C PRO A 52 -8.30 -13.22 18.14
N TRP A 53 -9.49 -13.54 18.61
CA TRP A 53 -9.84 -14.91 18.98
C TRP A 53 -10.47 -15.61 17.78
N VAL A 54 -9.82 -16.66 17.25
CA VAL A 54 -10.32 -17.40 16.08
C VAL A 54 -10.78 -18.78 16.53
N GLU A 55 -11.97 -19.18 16.10
CA GLU A 55 -12.53 -20.50 16.38
C GLU A 55 -13.14 -21.15 15.15
N LEU A 56 -13.12 -22.49 15.14
CA LEU A 56 -13.76 -23.31 14.12
C LEU A 56 -15.22 -23.54 14.53
N ASN A 57 -16.16 -23.10 13.71
CA ASN A 57 -17.56 -23.39 13.91
C ASN A 57 -17.81 -24.88 13.65
N VAL A 58 -18.10 -25.63 14.70
CA VAL A 58 -18.24 -27.10 14.65
C VAL A 58 -19.38 -27.54 13.71
N LYS A 59 -20.38 -26.68 13.48
CA LYS A 59 -21.53 -27.02 12.62
C LYS A 59 -21.22 -26.86 11.13
N THR A 60 -20.54 -25.78 10.77
CA THR A 60 -20.26 -25.44 9.36
C THR A 60 -18.88 -25.91 8.91
N GLY A 61 -17.96 -26.14 9.85
CA GLY A 61 -16.54 -26.35 9.55
C GLY A 61 -15.83 -25.07 9.12
N ASN A 62 -16.47 -23.90 9.23
CA ASN A 62 -15.91 -22.63 8.83
C ASN A 62 -15.25 -21.92 10.01
N CYS A 63 -14.24 -21.12 9.72
CA CYS A 63 -13.54 -20.30 10.69
C CYS A 63 -14.18 -18.94 10.86
N ARG A 64 -14.27 -18.51 12.11
CA ARG A 64 -14.82 -17.21 12.49
C ARG A 64 -13.97 -16.56 13.56
N ILE A 65 -14.01 -15.22 13.60
CA ILE A 65 -13.44 -14.45 14.69
C ILE A 65 -14.53 -14.29 15.77
N ASP A 66 -14.24 -14.74 16.98
CA ASP A 66 -15.07 -14.46 18.15
C ASP A 66 -14.78 -13.04 18.65
N LEU A 67 -15.63 -12.09 18.25
CA LEU A 67 -15.51 -10.68 18.62
C LEU A 67 -15.65 -10.43 20.13
N ALA A 68 -16.33 -11.34 20.86
CA ALA A 68 -16.55 -11.20 22.30
C ALA A 68 -15.32 -11.61 23.12
N ARG A 69 -14.55 -12.59 22.63
CA ARG A 69 -13.30 -13.05 23.27
C ARG A 69 -12.05 -12.37 22.75
N THR A 70 -12.16 -11.65 21.63
CA THR A 70 -11.05 -10.90 21.06
C THR A 70 -10.58 -9.82 22.05
N GLU A 71 -9.28 -9.80 22.32
CA GLU A 71 -8.65 -8.76 23.14
C GLU A 71 -8.33 -7.56 22.25
N TRP A 72 -9.16 -6.53 22.38
CA TRP A 72 -9.05 -5.31 21.59
C TRP A 72 -7.93 -4.40 22.11
N GLY A 73 -7.35 -3.62 21.19
CA GLY A 73 -6.40 -2.57 21.54
C GLY A 73 -7.02 -1.50 22.44
N GLY A 74 -6.17 -0.68 23.07
CA GLY A 74 -6.62 0.39 23.94
C GLY A 74 -7.30 1.53 23.16
N ASP A 75 -8.45 2.02 23.66
CA ASP A 75 -9.22 3.10 23.04
C ASP A 75 -8.39 4.39 22.85
N GLY A 76 -7.47 4.67 23.78
CA GLY A 76 -6.58 5.82 23.70
C GLY A 76 -5.70 5.84 22.45
N LEU A 77 -5.27 4.66 21.97
CA LEU A 77 -4.47 4.53 20.76
C LEU A 77 -5.27 4.90 19.51
N CYS A 78 -6.49 4.35 19.39
CA CYS A 78 -7.35 4.65 18.26
C CYS A 78 -7.85 6.10 18.27
N ASN A 79 -8.16 6.63 19.45
CA ASN A 79 -8.48 8.05 19.61
C ASN A 79 -7.30 8.94 19.19
N PHE A 80 -6.07 8.56 19.53
CA PHE A 80 -4.88 9.28 19.08
C PHE A 80 -4.71 9.25 17.57
N VAL A 81 -4.86 8.08 16.92
CA VAL A 81 -4.76 7.94 15.46
C VAL A 81 -5.83 8.77 14.76
N LEU A 82 -7.08 8.66 15.23
CA LEU A 82 -8.21 9.43 14.69
C LEU A 82 -8.00 10.95 14.87
N PHE A 83 -7.55 11.36 16.05
CA PHE A 83 -7.21 12.75 16.35
C PHE A 83 -6.10 13.25 15.44
N ALA A 84 -5.01 12.49 15.26
CA ALA A 84 -3.90 12.90 14.41
C ALA A 84 -4.32 13.04 12.93
N LEU A 85 -5.16 12.15 12.43
CA LEU A 85 -5.73 12.24 11.08
C LEU A 85 -6.63 13.48 10.92
N LEU A 86 -7.53 13.72 11.88
CA LEU A 86 -8.43 14.87 11.86
C LEU A 86 -7.67 16.19 12.00
N ALA A 87 -6.68 16.24 12.91
CA ALA A 87 -5.82 17.40 13.11
C ALA A 87 -5.01 17.73 11.85
N SER A 88 -4.42 16.71 11.20
CA SER A 88 -3.71 16.86 9.92
C SER A 88 -4.63 17.41 8.82
N PHE A 89 -5.85 16.90 8.72
CA PHE A 89 -6.85 17.36 7.77
C PHE A 89 -7.26 18.82 8.00
N VAL A 90 -7.64 19.17 9.23
CA VAL A 90 -8.04 20.54 9.60
C VAL A 90 -6.88 21.51 9.40
N TYR A 91 -5.67 21.13 9.82
CA TYR A 91 -4.49 21.95 9.62
C TYR A 91 -4.21 22.19 8.15
N GLY A 92 -4.26 21.15 7.31
CA GLY A 92 -4.10 21.29 5.87
C GLY A 92 -5.05 22.33 5.27
N ILE A 93 -6.33 22.32 5.68
CA ILE A 93 -7.33 23.31 5.22
C ILE A 93 -6.95 24.73 5.67
N ILE A 94 -6.63 24.90 6.96
CA ILE A 94 -6.25 26.22 7.51
C ILE A 94 -4.99 26.76 6.81
N SER A 95 -3.98 25.91 6.61
CA SER A 95 -2.75 26.29 5.92
C SER A 95 -3.04 26.71 4.47
N VAL A 96 -3.80 25.90 3.70
CA VAL A 96 -4.18 26.26 2.32
C VAL A 96 -4.91 27.59 2.29
N TRP A 97 -5.90 27.80 3.17
CA TRP A 97 -6.64 29.06 3.26
C TRP A 97 -5.72 30.23 3.55
N PHE A 98 -4.81 30.09 4.51
CA PHE A 98 -3.85 31.13 4.86
C PHE A 98 -2.91 31.48 3.69
N PHE A 99 -2.38 30.48 2.98
CA PHE A 99 -1.51 30.71 1.82
C PHE A 99 -2.24 31.35 0.64
N ILE A 100 -3.53 31.07 0.45
CA ILE A 100 -4.37 31.72 -0.56
C ILE A 100 -4.64 33.18 -0.19
N MET A 101 -5.02 33.45 1.07
CA MET A 101 -5.35 34.81 1.53
C MET A 101 -4.13 35.73 1.61
N CYS A 102 -2.95 35.18 1.94
CA CYS A 102 -1.70 35.92 1.96
C CYS A 102 -1.02 36.03 0.58
N ALA A 103 -1.65 35.54 -0.49
CA ALA A 103 -1.17 35.80 -1.84
C ALA A 103 -1.37 37.30 -2.15
N PRO A 104 -0.30 38.03 -2.52
CA PRO A 104 -0.39 39.47 -2.77
C PRO A 104 -1.38 39.71 -3.89
N SER A 105 -2.43 40.47 -3.58
CA SER A 105 -3.29 41.07 -4.59
C SER A 105 -2.41 42.01 -5.41
N ARG A 106 -2.49 41.95 -6.75
CA ARG A 106 -1.58 42.60 -7.72
C ARG A 106 -1.39 44.13 -7.59
N SER A 107 -1.99 44.77 -6.58
CA SER A 107 -2.16 46.22 -6.48
C SER A 107 -1.50 46.89 -5.25
N VAL A 108 -0.75 46.17 -4.40
CA VAL A 108 -0.14 46.76 -3.18
C VAL A 108 1.37 47.00 -3.39
N PRO A 109 1.91 48.19 -3.05
CA PRO A 109 3.33 48.51 -3.18
C PRO A 109 4.25 47.54 -2.42
N GLU A 110 5.39 47.19 -3.03
CA GLU A 110 6.26 46.05 -2.66
C GLU A 110 6.95 46.14 -1.30
N ASP A 111 7.24 47.35 -0.81
CA ASP A 111 8.24 47.55 0.27
C ASP A 111 7.78 47.11 1.66
N ASP A 112 6.46 47.09 1.94
CA ASP A 112 5.95 46.64 3.25
C ASP A 112 5.72 45.12 3.33
N SER A 113 5.71 44.40 2.19
CA SER A 113 5.27 43.00 2.17
C SER A 113 6.30 42.00 2.71
N ILE A 114 7.60 42.28 2.53
CA ILE A 114 8.69 41.33 2.85
C ILE A 114 8.90 41.20 4.36
N VAL A 115 8.75 42.29 5.12
CA VAL A 115 8.96 42.30 6.59
C VAL A 115 7.88 41.50 7.33
N HIS A 116 6.67 41.39 6.76
CA HIS A 116 5.57 40.63 7.36
C HIS A 116 5.67 39.12 7.12
N VAL A 117 6.24 38.67 6.00
CA VAL A 117 6.36 37.24 5.67
C VAL A 117 7.25 36.51 6.69
N TRP A 118 8.39 37.09 7.04
CA TRP A 118 9.35 36.48 7.98
C TRP A 118 8.83 36.32 9.41
N LYS A 119 7.78 37.05 9.81
CA LYS A 119 7.14 36.85 11.12
C LYS A 119 6.22 35.63 11.14
N ILE A 120 5.74 35.21 9.98
CA ILE A 120 4.78 34.11 9.83
C ILE A 120 5.49 32.79 9.54
N VAL A 121 6.62 32.82 8.82
CA VAL A 121 7.35 31.61 8.43
C VAL A 121 7.77 30.77 9.65
N PRO A 122 8.43 31.30 10.69
CA PRO A 122 8.93 30.47 11.78
C PRO A 122 7.82 29.75 12.58
N PRO A 123 6.71 30.41 12.99
CA PRO A 123 5.60 29.71 13.63
C PRO A 123 4.97 28.64 12.74
N ALA A 124 4.79 28.93 11.44
CA ALA A 124 4.24 27.97 10.49
C ALA A 124 5.16 26.76 10.30
N THR A 125 6.47 26.97 10.21
CA THR A 125 7.46 25.89 10.12
C THR A 125 7.44 25.04 11.40
N ALA A 126 7.48 25.65 12.58
CA ALA A 126 7.46 24.92 13.85
C ALA A 126 6.20 24.05 13.99
N LEU A 127 5.03 24.59 13.65
CA LEU A 127 3.77 23.85 13.69
C LEU A 127 3.72 22.73 12.66
N SER A 128 4.24 22.97 11.45
CA SER A 128 4.33 21.95 10.39
C SER A 128 5.28 20.81 10.78
N THR A 129 6.42 21.12 11.40
CA THR A 129 7.36 20.12 11.92
C THR A 129 6.74 19.29 13.02
N LEU A 130 6.01 19.92 13.96
CA LEU A 130 5.30 19.20 15.01
C LEU A 130 4.25 18.25 14.44
N LEU A 131 3.46 18.70 13.46
CA LEU A 131 2.46 17.86 12.81
C LEU A 131 3.09 16.75 11.98
N ALA A 132 4.21 16.99 11.30
CA ALA A 132 4.96 15.96 10.60
C ALA A 132 5.47 14.87 11.56
N LEU A 133 5.93 15.26 12.77
CA LEU A 133 6.30 14.31 13.81
C LEU A 133 5.10 13.48 14.27
N LEU A 134 3.96 14.13 14.54
CA LEU A 134 2.73 13.45 14.97
C LEU A 134 2.20 12.47 13.91
N THR A 135 2.22 12.86 12.63
CA THR A 135 1.79 11.97 11.54
C THR A 135 2.75 10.83 11.34
N PHE A 136 4.06 11.03 11.53
CA PHE A 136 5.04 9.96 11.51
C PHE A 136 4.81 8.94 12.64
N ILE A 137 4.61 9.41 13.88
CA ILE A 137 4.30 8.55 15.03
C ILE A 137 2.99 7.78 14.77
N MET A 138 1.96 8.45 14.27
CA MET A 138 0.69 7.82 13.92
C MET A 138 0.86 6.74 12.85
N ALA A 139 1.57 7.03 11.75
CA ALA A 139 1.84 6.08 10.68
C ALA A 139 2.57 4.84 11.22
N TRP A 140 3.59 5.04 12.05
CA TRP A 140 4.31 3.95 12.72
C TRP A 140 3.38 3.09 13.57
N LEU A 141 2.55 3.70 14.42
CA LEU A 141 1.62 2.99 15.30
C LEU A 141 0.56 2.21 14.52
N VAL A 142 0.03 2.78 13.44
CA VAL A 142 -0.93 2.11 12.56
C VAL A 142 -0.28 0.93 11.85
N THR A 143 0.88 1.15 11.21
CA THR A 143 1.59 0.08 10.50
C THR A 143 1.97 -1.06 11.42
N SER A 144 2.55 -0.76 12.59
CA SER A 144 2.93 -1.76 13.58
C SER A 144 1.70 -2.47 14.15
N GLY A 145 0.66 -1.73 14.54
CA GLY A 145 -0.54 -2.31 15.13
C GLY A 145 -1.33 -3.21 14.16
N VAL A 146 -1.40 -2.84 12.88
CA VAL A 146 -2.00 -3.67 11.82
C VAL A 146 -1.15 -4.92 11.55
N ASN A 147 0.17 -4.78 11.47
CA ASN A 147 1.05 -5.93 11.28
C ASN A 147 0.95 -6.93 12.45
N THR A 148 0.90 -6.44 13.70
CA THR A 148 0.68 -7.30 14.87
C THR A 148 -0.66 -8.03 14.79
N PHE A 149 -1.75 -7.34 14.44
CA PHE A 149 -3.05 -7.97 14.26
C PHE A 149 -3.00 -9.12 13.24
N PHE A 150 -2.42 -8.88 12.05
CA PHE A 150 -2.36 -9.91 11.02
C PHE A 150 -1.46 -11.09 11.39
N HIS A 151 -0.31 -10.82 12.00
CA HIS A 151 0.59 -11.86 12.48
C HIS A 151 -0.10 -12.76 13.52
N GLU A 152 -0.81 -12.17 14.48
CA GLU A 152 -1.60 -12.91 15.48
C GLU A 152 -2.78 -13.66 14.86
N LEU A 153 -3.47 -13.05 13.91
CA LEU A 153 -4.56 -13.66 13.17
C LEU A 153 -4.09 -14.92 12.45
N GLU A 154 -3.01 -14.82 11.67
CA GLU A 154 -2.43 -15.93 10.93
C GLU A 154 -2.00 -17.06 11.87
N ALA A 155 -1.26 -16.73 12.95
CA ALA A 155 -0.80 -17.71 13.93
C ALA A 155 -1.97 -18.44 14.62
N ARG A 156 -3.13 -17.79 14.78
CA ARG A 156 -4.33 -18.41 15.38
C ARG A 156 -5.16 -19.18 14.37
N VAL A 157 -5.24 -18.71 13.12
CA VAL A 157 -5.86 -19.46 12.01
C VAL A 157 -5.10 -20.78 11.79
N GLN A 158 -3.77 -20.74 11.75
CA GLN A 158 -2.96 -21.95 11.58
C GLN A 158 -3.17 -22.95 12.73
N ARG A 159 -3.32 -22.47 13.97
CA ARG A 159 -3.51 -23.32 15.16
C ARG A 159 -4.92 -23.88 15.31
N ASN A 160 -5.95 -23.05 15.11
CA ASN A 160 -7.32 -23.38 15.49
C ASN A 160 -8.20 -23.78 14.30
N CYS A 161 -7.74 -23.49 13.08
CA CYS A 161 -8.56 -23.48 11.88
C CYS A 161 -8.00 -24.33 10.73
N THR A 162 -6.87 -25.01 10.94
CA THR A 162 -6.36 -25.99 9.99
C THR A 162 -7.25 -27.22 9.99
N THR A 163 -7.87 -27.50 8.83
CA THR A 163 -8.62 -28.73 8.64
C THR A 163 -7.69 -29.94 8.74
N ARG A 164 -8.18 -31.11 9.17
CA ARG A 164 -7.39 -32.37 9.20
C ARG A 164 -6.76 -32.72 7.84
N ALA A 165 -7.29 -32.18 6.75
CA ALA A 165 -6.79 -32.37 5.39
C ALA A 165 -5.71 -31.35 4.97
N GLY A 166 -5.32 -30.40 5.84
CA GLY A 166 -4.34 -29.36 5.53
C GLY A 166 -4.83 -28.31 4.52
N GLY A 167 -6.12 -28.32 4.17
CA GLY A 167 -6.71 -27.35 3.26
C GLY A 167 -6.95 -26.00 3.94
N PRO A 168 -6.99 -24.90 3.16
CA PRO A 168 -7.23 -23.55 3.68
C PRO A 168 -8.59 -23.49 4.39
N ALA A 169 -8.62 -22.79 5.53
CA ALA A 169 -9.84 -22.60 6.30
C ALA A 169 -10.87 -21.80 5.47
N ALA A 170 -12.06 -22.35 5.26
CA ALA A 170 -13.19 -21.57 4.76
C ALA A 170 -13.66 -20.61 5.87
N TRP A 171 -13.86 -19.34 5.56
CA TRP A 171 -14.31 -18.34 6.54
C TRP A 171 -15.83 -18.27 6.59
N GLU A 172 -16.40 -18.02 7.77
CA GLU A 172 -17.86 -17.84 7.93
C GLU A 172 -18.32 -16.47 7.43
N ASN A 173 -17.47 -15.45 7.55
CA ASN A 173 -17.74 -14.10 7.05
C ASN A 173 -16.79 -13.77 5.89
N ASP A 174 -17.38 -13.48 4.73
CA ASP A 174 -16.65 -13.12 3.50
C ASP A 174 -15.79 -11.87 3.69
N SER A 175 -16.18 -10.91 4.54
CA SER A 175 -15.40 -9.68 4.77
C SER A 175 -14.02 -9.96 5.37
N VAL A 176 -13.97 -10.85 6.36
CA VAL A 176 -12.73 -11.30 7.02
C VAL A 176 -11.92 -12.16 6.06
N ALA A 177 -12.59 -12.99 5.27
CA ALA A 177 -11.96 -13.79 4.22
C ALA A 177 -11.24 -12.90 3.20
N THR A 178 -11.91 -11.86 2.70
CA THR A 178 -11.33 -10.90 1.76
C THR A 178 -10.13 -10.21 2.38
N LEU A 179 -10.26 -9.68 3.59
CA LEU A 179 -9.17 -8.97 4.29
C LEU A 179 -7.94 -9.87 4.54
N TYR A 180 -8.17 -11.13 4.91
CA TYR A 180 -7.11 -12.12 5.12
C TYR A 180 -6.45 -12.54 3.79
N ASN A 181 -7.25 -12.82 2.75
CA ASN A 181 -6.75 -13.25 1.45
C ASN A 181 -6.00 -12.14 0.70
N GLU A 182 -6.44 -10.87 0.81
CA GLU A 182 -5.70 -9.71 0.30
C GLU A 182 -4.31 -9.59 0.95
N ARG A 183 -4.18 -9.95 2.23
CA ARG A 183 -2.88 -9.98 2.90
C ARG A 183 -2.01 -11.17 2.50
N LEU A 184 -2.58 -12.36 2.34
CA LEU A 184 -1.83 -13.54 1.91
C LEU A 184 -1.34 -13.44 0.47
N THR A 185 -2.13 -12.86 -0.42
CA THR A 185 -1.75 -12.64 -1.83
C THR A 185 -0.59 -11.66 -1.99
N THR A 186 -0.24 -10.92 -0.93
CA THR A 186 0.91 -10.01 -0.94
C THR A 186 2.20 -10.61 -0.38
N GLN A 187 2.21 -11.85 0.14
CA GLN A 187 3.40 -12.44 0.75
C GLN A 187 3.50 -13.97 0.56
N ASP A 188 4.29 -14.43 -0.43
CA ASP A 188 4.83 -15.80 -0.47
C ASP A 188 6.36 -15.75 -0.60
N ASP A 189 7.02 -15.60 0.55
CA ASP A 189 8.48 -15.54 0.67
C ASP A 189 9.13 -16.94 0.61
N ASN A 190 8.34 -18.02 0.55
CA ASN A 190 8.82 -19.41 0.52
C ASN A 190 9.03 -19.95 -0.90
N PHE A 191 8.92 -19.12 -1.92
CA PHE A 191 9.19 -19.51 -3.30
C PHE A 191 10.69 -19.59 -3.59
N ASN A 192 11.36 -20.61 -3.03
CA ASN A 192 12.76 -20.90 -3.29
C ASN A 192 12.86 -22.06 -4.31
N VAL A 193 12.95 -21.72 -5.59
CA VAL A 193 13.22 -22.72 -6.64
C VAL A 193 14.72 -22.98 -6.68
N ALA A 194 15.16 -24.06 -6.03
CA ALA A 194 16.55 -24.50 -6.12
C ALA A 194 16.86 -24.97 -7.55
N PHE A 195 17.76 -24.25 -8.22
CA PHE A 195 18.34 -24.65 -9.50
C PHE A 195 19.71 -25.26 -9.26
N ASN A 196 19.75 -26.54 -8.90
CA ASN A 196 20.99 -27.26 -8.58
C ASN A 196 22.04 -27.29 -9.72
N ASP A 197 21.62 -26.99 -10.96
CA ASP A 197 22.49 -27.11 -12.14
C ASP A 197 22.85 -25.74 -12.77
N SER A 198 22.26 -24.64 -12.31
CA SER A 198 22.47 -23.31 -12.91
C SER A 198 23.44 -22.50 -12.04
N LYS A 199 24.72 -22.55 -12.39
CA LYS A 199 25.74 -21.82 -11.63
C LYS A 199 25.77 -20.31 -11.91
N LYS A 200 25.19 -19.80 -13.00
CA LYS A 200 25.29 -18.37 -13.39
C LYS A 200 24.15 -17.77 -14.23
N SER A 201 23.15 -18.54 -14.68
CA SER A 201 22.07 -18.00 -15.52
C SER A 201 20.83 -18.89 -15.45
N LEU A 202 19.65 -18.30 -15.24
CA LEU A 202 18.39 -19.04 -15.31
C LEU A 202 18.30 -19.76 -16.65
N ASP A 203 18.18 -21.08 -16.62
CA ASP A 203 17.81 -21.87 -17.80
C ASP A 203 16.33 -21.58 -18.06
N GLY A 204 16.06 -20.62 -18.96
CA GLY A 204 14.71 -20.16 -19.27
C GLY A 204 13.73 -21.31 -19.56
N PRO A 205 14.05 -22.24 -20.48
CA PRO A 205 13.23 -23.42 -20.74
C PRO A 205 12.99 -24.31 -19.53
N LYS A 206 14.02 -24.66 -18.74
CA LYS A 206 13.86 -25.52 -17.55
C LYS A 206 13.09 -24.81 -16.43
N THR A 207 13.28 -23.50 -16.31
CA THR A 207 12.57 -22.62 -15.36
C THR A 207 11.09 -22.54 -15.70
N LEU A 208 10.77 -22.29 -16.98
CA LEU A 208 9.40 -22.26 -17.48
C LEU A 208 8.71 -23.61 -17.26
N LYS A 209 9.39 -24.71 -17.56
CA LYS A 209 8.85 -26.06 -17.37
C LYS A 209 8.53 -26.34 -15.89
N LYS A 210 9.45 -26.04 -14.97
CA LYS A 210 9.19 -26.19 -13.52
C LYS A 210 8.08 -25.29 -13.01
N LEU A 211 7.99 -24.06 -13.53
CA LEU A 211 6.87 -23.16 -13.23
C LEU A 211 5.56 -23.78 -13.70
N GLN A 212 5.48 -24.29 -14.93
CA GLN A 212 4.30 -24.96 -15.46
C GLN A 212 3.90 -26.21 -14.66
N GLU A 213 4.86 -27.06 -14.28
CA GLU A 213 4.64 -28.22 -13.41
C GLU A 213 4.04 -27.79 -12.06
N LYS A 214 4.59 -26.74 -11.44
CA LYS A 214 4.07 -26.14 -10.20
C LYS A 214 2.67 -25.53 -10.34
N VAL A 215 2.39 -24.82 -11.45
CA VAL A 215 1.06 -24.27 -11.72
C VAL A 215 0.03 -25.41 -11.79
N GLN A 216 0.40 -26.52 -12.43
CA GLN A 216 -0.45 -27.70 -12.53
C GLN A 216 -0.65 -28.40 -11.18
N GLU A 217 0.38 -28.45 -10.32
CA GLU A 217 0.28 -29.01 -8.96
C GLU A 217 -0.58 -28.16 -8.01
N GLN A 218 -0.55 -26.83 -8.12
CA GLN A 218 -1.21 -25.93 -7.15
C GLN A 218 -2.72 -25.77 -7.33
N THR A 219 -3.37 -26.38 -8.34
CA THR A 219 -4.81 -26.16 -8.63
C THR A 219 -5.16 -24.66 -8.71
N ALA A 220 -4.23 -23.85 -9.21
CA ALA A 220 -4.42 -22.40 -9.24
C ALA A 220 -5.61 -22.04 -10.14
N PRO A 221 -6.48 -21.10 -9.74
CA PRO A 221 -7.62 -20.71 -10.54
C PRO A 221 -7.16 -20.16 -11.91
N ASN A 222 -7.96 -20.44 -12.95
CA ASN A 222 -7.81 -19.82 -14.26
C ASN A 222 -7.75 -18.30 -14.05
N ASN A 223 -6.66 -17.65 -14.49
CA ASN A 223 -6.29 -16.22 -14.31
C ASN A 223 -5.19 -15.92 -13.26
N THR A 224 -4.52 -16.93 -12.71
CA THR A 224 -3.38 -16.69 -11.80
C THR A 224 -2.11 -16.29 -12.59
N ILE A 225 -1.45 -15.20 -12.19
CA ILE A 225 -0.17 -14.75 -12.76
C ILE A 225 0.96 -15.18 -11.84
N PHE A 226 1.96 -15.86 -12.40
CA PHE A 226 3.16 -16.24 -11.65
C PHE A 226 4.31 -15.31 -12.01
N TYR A 227 4.88 -14.69 -10.98
CA TYR A 227 6.07 -13.85 -11.09
C TYR A 227 7.28 -14.62 -10.54
N LEU A 228 8.36 -14.64 -11.32
CA LEU A 228 9.65 -15.11 -10.85
C LEU A 228 10.61 -13.92 -10.77
N PHE A 229 11.06 -13.60 -9.55
CA PHE A 229 12.12 -12.62 -9.31
C PHE A 229 13.39 -13.37 -8.90
N THR A 230 14.53 -13.03 -9.51
CA THR A 230 15.82 -13.54 -9.04
C THR A 230 16.50 -12.56 -8.10
N ASN A 231 17.26 -13.08 -7.14
CA ASN A 231 17.99 -12.30 -6.13
C ASN A 231 19.15 -11.45 -6.72
N THR A 232 19.40 -11.57 -8.02
CA THR A 232 20.27 -10.66 -8.76
C THR A 232 19.36 -9.66 -9.48
N ASN A 233 19.42 -8.38 -9.10
CA ASN A 233 18.59 -7.22 -9.47
C ASN A 233 18.28 -6.96 -10.99
N THR A 234 18.37 -7.94 -11.88
CA THR A 234 18.38 -7.76 -13.34
C THR A 234 17.52 -8.76 -14.11
N SER A 235 16.76 -9.67 -13.48
CA SER A 235 15.92 -10.61 -14.23
C SER A 235 14.60 -10.93 -13.55
N ALA A 236 13.50 -10.68 -14.28
CA ALA A 236 12.17 -11.15 -13.94
C ALA A 236 11.59 -11.92 -15.14
N ALA A 237 10.91 -13.03 -14.88
CA ALA A 237 10.14 -13.75 -15.88
C ALA A 237 8.66 -13.78 -15.46
N VAL A 238 7.78 -13.56 -16.42
CA VAL A 238 6.33 -13.61 -16.21
C VAL A 238 5.76 -14.73 -17.07
N VAL A 239 5.09 -15.68 -16.41
CA VAL A 239 4.43 -16.80 -17.06
C VAL A 239 2.94 -16.66 -16.84
N THR A 240 2.19 -16.67 -17.93
CA THR A 240 0.74 -16.47 -17.91
C THR A 240 0.07 -17.68 -18.55
N PHE A 241 -0.91 -18.26 -17.88
CA PHE A 241 -1.71 -19.37 -18.38
C PHE A 241 -3.13 -18.86 -18.70
N ASP A 242 -3.49 -18.81 -19.98
CA ASP A 242 -4.83 -18.46 -20.47
C ASP A 242 -5.33 -19.58 -21.41
N PRO A 243 -6.23 -20.46 -20.94
CA PRO A 243 -6.77 -21.54 -21.76
C PRO A 243 -7.83 -21.07 -22.78
N GLN A 244 -8.26 -19.80 -22.79
CA GLN A 244 -9.40 -19.33 -23.59
C GLN A 244 -9.06 -18.33 -24.72
N GLY A 245 -7.79 -18.14 -25.06
CA GLY A 245 -7.39 -17.71 -26.40
C GLY A 245 -7.38 -16.20 -26.69
N ASN A 246 -7.46 -15.31 -25.71
CA ASN A 246 -7.18 -13.87 -25.90
C ASN A 246 -5.81 -13.47 -25.31
N SER A 247 -4.84 -14.36 -25.45
CA SER A 247 -3.51 -14.32 -24.79
C SER A 247 -2.64 -13.11 -25.14
N HIS A 248 -2.86 -12.47 -26.30
CA HIS A 248 -1.99 -11.38 -26.78
C HIS A 248 -2.23 -10.04 -26.06
N HIS A 249 -3.46 -9.75 -25.63
CA HIS A 249 -3.75 -8.55 -24.84
C HIS A 249 -3.15 -8.63 -23.43
N PHE A 250 -3.12 -9.84 -22.88
CA PHE A 250 -2.64 -10.07 -21.52
C PHE A 250 -1.12 -10.00 -21.42
N ALA A 251 -0.40 -10.67 -22.33
CA ALA A 251 1.07 -10.58 -22.40
C ALA A 251 1.53 -9.13 -22.60
N ARG A 252 0.79 -8.35 -23.39
CA ARG A 252 1.02 -6.92 -23.59
C ARG A 252 0.81 -6.10 -22.31
N ASN A 253 -0.24 -6.38 -21.53
CA ASN A 253 -0.52 -5.69 -20.28
C ASN A 253 0.49 -6.03 -19.18
N ALA A 254 0.88 -7.31 -19.08
CA ALA A 254 1.93 -7.74 -18.18
C ALA A 254 3.26 -7.07 -18.54
N MET A 255 3.63 -7.08 -19.82
CA MET A 255 4.78 -6.36 -20.35
C MET A 255 4.73 -4.86 -20.03
N SER A 256 3.61 -4.17 -20.24
CA SER A 256 3.54 -2.74 -19.93
C SER A 256 3.84 -2.46 -18.46
N LEU A 257 3.32 -3.30 -17.54
CA LEU A 257 3.54 -3.15 -16.11
C LEU A 257 4.99 -3.47 -15.70
N ILE A 258 5.57 -4.56 -16.23
CA ILE A 258 6.98 -4.95 -15.95
C ILE A 258 7.94 -3.82 -16.34
N PHE A 259 7.66 -3.14 -17.45
CA PHE A 259 8.48 -2.03 -17.90
C PHE A 259 7.95 -0.66 -17.44
N GLY A 260 7.17 -0.59 -16.36
CA GLY A 260 6.77 0.65 -15.70
C GLY A 260 5.85 1.58 -16.51
N SER A 261 5.23 1.07 -17.58
CA SER A 261 4.18 1.79 -18.31
C SER A 261 2.82 1.55 -17.63
N ILE A 262 2.14 2.65 -17.30
CA ILE A 262 0.75 2.62 -16.83
C ILE A 262 -0.26 2.53 -17.98
N ARG A 263 0.21 2.57 -19.24
CA ARG A 263 -0.65 2.59 -20.44
C ARG A 263 -0.65 1.24 -21.12
N GLN A 264 -1.85 0.67 -21.23
CA GLN A 264 -2.10 -0.64 -21.87
C GLN A 264 -2.26 -0.50 -23.40
N TRP A 265 -2.77 0.64 -23.87
CA TRP A 265 -3.14 0.89 -25.27
C TRP A 265 -2.20 1.85 -25.98
N GLY A 266 -0.92 1.51 -26.01
CA GLY A 266 0.10 2.20 -26.80
C GLY A 266 1.18 2.85 -25.92
N PHE A 267 2.41 2.77 -26.39
CA PHE A 267 3.57 3.33 -25.67
C PHE A 267 3.94 4.67 -26.29
N ASP A 268 3.87 5.72 -25.49
CA ASP A 268 4.34 7.03 -25.93
C ASP A 268 5.88 7.09 -25.90
N ARG A 269 6.43 8.24 -26.29
CA ARG A 269 7.89 8.42 -26.35
C ARG A 269 8.56 8.33 -24.98
N SER A 270 7.84 8.68 -23.90
CA SER A 270 8.33 8.61 -22.53
C SER A 270 8.32 7.17 -21.99
N ASP A 271 7.26 6.41 -22.28
CA ASP A 271 7.17 4.98 -21.95
C ASP A 271 8.31 4.22 -22.63
N LYS A 272 8.52 4.44 -23.94
CA LYS A 272 9.63 3.81 -24.69
C LYS A 272 11.01 4.18 -24.14
N LYS A 273 11.18 5.43 -23.64
CA LYS A 273 12.44 5.88 -23.03
C LYS A 273 12.70 5.14 -21.72
N TYR A 274 11.68 4.98 -20.88
CA TYR A 274 11.78 4.26 -19.61
C TYR A 274 12.01 2.76 -19.84
N MET A 275 11.26 2.13 -20.76
CA MET A 275 11.50 0.75 -21.18
C MET A 275 12.96 0.54 -21.62
N LYS A 276 13.50 1.46 -22.44
CA LYS A 276 14.90 1.41 -22.89
C LYS A 276 15.91 1.54 -21.73
N GLN A 277 15.62 2.37 -20.73
CA GLN A 277 16.45 2.48 -19.53
C GLN A 277 16.42 1.20 -18.70
N THR A 278 15.25 0.58 -18.54
CA THR A 278 15.12 -0.73 -17.87
C THR A 278 15.91 -1.80 -18.62
N PHE A 279 15.81 -1.86 -19.96
CA PHE A 279 16.62 -2.78 -20.77
C PHE A 279 18.12 -2.51 -20.65
N ALA A 280 18.55 -1.25 -20.65
CA ALA A 280 19.96 -0.91 -20.50
C ALA A 280 20.53 -1.41 -19.16
N ARG A 281 19.75 -1.32 -18.08
CA ARG A 281 20.12 -1.87 -16.76
C ARG A 281 20.25 -3.39 -16.77
N CYS A 282 19.41 -4.09 -17.53
CA CYS A 282 19.50 -5.56 -17.66
C CYS A 282 20.71 -6.02 -18.49
N HIS A 283 21.24 -5.19 -19.39
CA HIS A 283 22.40 -5.52 -20.22
C HIS A 283 23.76 -5.24 -19.56
N GLY A 284 23.79 -4.74 -18.32
CA GLY A 284 25.04 -4.57 -17.55
C GLY A 284 26.00 -3.53 -18.13
N ASN A 285 25.49 -2.51 -18.81
CA ASN A 285 26.25 -1.30 -19.16
C ASN A 285 26.05 -0.21 -18.11
#